data_AF-A0A7W8TCH3-F1
#
_entry.id   AF-A0A7W8TCH3-F1
#
_cell.length_a   1.000
_cell.length_b   1.000
_cell.length_c   1.000
_cell.angle_alpha   90.00
_cell.angle_beta   90.00
_cell.angle_gamma   90.00
#
_symmetry.space_group_name_H-M   'P 1'
#
loop_
_entity.id
_entity.type
_entity.pdbx_description
1 polymer ?
#
loop_
_entity_poly.entity_id
_entity_poly.type
_entity_poly.pdbx_seq_one_letter_code
_entity_poly.pdbx_strand_id
1 'polypeptide(L)'
;MKEKKVSAEAHALERVVTAAREVQAASLRLEAHYAGDPHKQPTTLALARFAAAMQELKDAREAFDALLEKTDLTSTQTAISRVSFVRRQSLDISIFPHSP
;
A
#
# COMPACT_ATOMS: atom_id res chain seq x y z
N MET A 1 -11.07 16.41 -0.93
CA MET A 1 -9.78 15.72 -0.69
C MET A 1 -9.81 14.20 -0.91
N LYS A 2 -10.96 13.55 -1.15
CA LYS A 2 -11.01 12.07 -1.34
C LYS A 2 -10.47 11.59 -2.70
N GLU A 3 -10.67 12.35 -3.78
CA GLU A 3 -10.24 11.94 -5.13
C GLU A 3 -8.72 11.78 -5.28
N LYS A 4 -7.92 12.61 -4.61
CA LYS A 4 -6.44 12.50 -4.66
C LYS A 4 -5.90 11.24 -3.99
N LYS A 5 -6.57 10.72 -2.95
CA LYS A 5 -6.15 9.48 -2.27
C LYS A 5 -6.45 8.24 -3.10
N VAL A 6 -7.67 8.16 -3.64
CA VAL A 6 -8.09 7.06 -4.53
C VAL A 6 -7.18 7.00 -5.76
N SER A 7 -6.77 8.14 -6.31
CA SER A 7 -5.82 8.20 -7.43
C SER A 7 -4.42 7.67 -7.07
N ALA A 8 -3.93 7.90 -5.85
CA ALA A 8 -2.62 7.43 -5.41
C ALA A 8 -2.62 5.92 -5.10
N GLU A 9 -3.69 5.42 -4.48
CA GLU A 9 -3.87 3.98 -4.21
C GLU A 9 -4.05 3.19 -5.52
N ALA A 10 -4.83 3.71 -6.47
CA ALA A 10 -5.01 3.09 -7.79
C ALA A 10 -3.69 3.01 -8.57
N HIS A 11 -2.88 4.07 -8.55
CA HIS A 11 -1.58 4.08 -9.22
C HIS A 11 -0.57 3.12 -8.55
N ALA A 12 -0.57 3.04 -7.22
CA ALA A 12 0.25 2.07 -6.50
C ALA A 12 -0.18 0.63 -6.81
N LEU A 13 -1.49 0.37 -6.89
CA LEU A 13 -2.02 -0.94 -7.28
C LEU A 13 -1.64 -1.30 -8.72
N GLU A 14 -1.71 -0.35 -9.66
CA GLU A 14 -1.28 -0.56 -11.06
C GLU A 14 0.21 -0.95 -11.14
N ARG A 15 1.06 -0.34 -10.31
CA ARG A 15 2.48 -0.71 -10.20
C ARG A 15 2.66 -2.14 -9.68
N VAL A 16 1.92 -2.55 -8.65
CA VAL A 16 1.95 -3.93 -8.13
C VAL A 16 1.55 -4.94 -9.21
N VAL A 17 0.46 -4.66 -9.94
CA VAL A 17 -0.01 -5.53 -11.03
C VAL A 17 1.02 -5.64 -12.15
N THR A 18 1.66 -4.52 -12.51
CA THR A 18 2.70 -4.49 -13.54
C THR A 18 3.93 -5.29 -13.12
N ALA A 19 4.41 -5.12 -11.89
CA ALA A 19 5.53 -5.89 -11.36
C ALA A 19 5.23 -7.40 -11.26
N ALA A 20 4.01 -7.76 -10.86
CA ALA A 20 3.57 -9.17 -10.80
C ALA A 20 3.54 -9.82 -12.19
N ARG A 21 3.14 -9.07 -13.22
CA ARG A 21 3.18 -9.52 -14.61
C ARG A 21 4.62 -9.77 -15.07
N GLU A 22 5.56 -8.90 -14.71
CA GLU A 22 6.99 -9.09 -15.04
C GLU A 22 7.59 -10.30 -14.33
N VAL A 23 7.24 -10.56 -13.07
CA VAL A 23 7.62 -11.78 -12.35
C VAL A 23 7.09 -13.02 -13.07
N GLN A 24 5.81 -13.03 -13.45
CA GLN A 24 5.21 -14.14 -14.18
C GLN A 24 5.88 -14.36 -15.55
N ALA A 25 6.18 -13.29 -16.29
CA ALA A 25 6.89 -13.38 -17.57
C ALA A 25 8.32 -13.91 -17.41
N ALA A 26 9.02 -13.52 -16.34
CA ALA A 26 10.35 -14.04 -16.01
C ALA A 26 10.29 -15.52 -15.61
N SER A 27 9.29 -15.94 -14.83
CA SER A 27 9.05 -17.35 -14.49
C SER A 27 8.79 -18.20 -15.73
N LEU A 28 7.90 -17.77 -16.63
CA LEU A 28 7.60 -18.50 -17.86
C LEU A 28 8.84 -18.66 -18.76
N ARG A 29 9.70 -17.64 -18.83
CA ARG A 29 10.99 -17.73 -19.56
C ARG A 29 11.94 -18.71 -18.90
N LEU A 30 11.96 -18.77 -17.57
CA LEU A 30 12.77 -19.72 -16.82
C LEU A 30 12.27 -21.15 -17.03
N GLU A 31 10.95 -21.37 -16.95
CA GLU A 31 10.30 -22.66 -17.22
C GLU A 31 10.52 -23.15 -18.65
N ALA A 32 10.38 -22.28 -19.65
CA ALA A 32 10.67 -22.61 -21.05
C ALA A 32 12.14 -23.01 -21.26
N HIS A 33 13.06 -22.41 -20.50
CA HIS A 33 14.48 -22.76 -20.52
C HIS A 33 14.73 -24.18 -19.99
N TYR A 34 14.05 -24.57 -18.92
CA TYR A 34 14.12 -25.92 -18.36
C TYR A 34 13.35 -26.96 -19.20
N ALA A 35 12.27 -26.56 -19.86
CA ALA A 35 11.46 -27.45 -20.71
C ALA A 35 12.17 -27.88 -21.99
N GLY A 36 13.10 -27.06 -22.50
CA GLY A 36 13.90 -27.40 -23.69
C GLY A 36 15.07 -28.35 -23.41
N ASP A 37 15.78 -28.14 -22.30
CA ASP A 37 16.88 -29.01 -21.87
C ASP A 37 16.97 -28.98 -20.34
N PRO A 38 16.56 -30.05 -19.64
CA PRO A 38 16.53 -30.08 -18.18
C PRO A 38 17.92 -30.09 -17.53
N HIS A 39 18.99 -30.29 -18.30
CA HIS A 39 20.38 -30.21 -17.84
C HIS A 39 21.03 -28.86 -18.12
N LYS A 40 20.40 -28.01 -18.94
CA LYS A 40 20.87 -26.66 -19.20
C LYS A 40 20.58 -25.77 -18.00
N GLN A 41 21.61 -25.52 -17.19
CA GLN A 41 21.49 -24.57 -16.10
C GLN A 41 20.97 -23.22 -16.63
N PRO A 42 19.97 -22.63 -15.97
CA PRO A 42 19.54 -21.29 -16.30
C PRO A 42 20.76 -20.38 -16.20
N THR A 43 20.94 -19.53 -17.20
CA THR A 43 22.07 -18.59 -17.17
C THR A 43 21.92 -17.70 -15.94
N THR A 44 23.03 -17.39 -15.27
CA THR A 44 23.09 -16.48 -14.12
C THR A 44 22.31 -15.18 -14.37
N LEU A 45 22.28 -14.72 -15.63
CA LEU A 45 21.51 -13.59 -16.11
C LEU A 45 19.98 -13.76 -15.96
N ALA A 46 19.43 -14.93 -16.28
CA ALA A 46 18.00 -15.21 -16.16
C ALA A 46 17.55 -15.23 -14.68
N LEU A 47 18.34 -15.86 -13.82
CA LEU A 47 18.17 -15.85 -12.37
C LEU A 47 18.24 -14.43 -11.80
N ALA A 48 19.25 -13.65 -12.22
CA ALA A 48 19.39 -12.26 -11.79
C ALA A 48 18.18 -11.41 -12.22
N ARG A 49 17.66 -11.61 -13.44
CA ARG A 49 16.47 -10.90 -13.92
C ARG A 49 15.19 -11.31 -13.18
N PHE A 50 15.05 -12.59 -12.85
CA PHE A 50 13.95 -13.06 -12.02
C PHE A 50 14.01 -12.46 -10.59
N ALA A 51 15.19 -12.48 -9.97
CA ALA A 51 15.40 -11.87 -8.66
C ALA A 51 15.12 -10.36 -8.66
N ALA A 52 15.54 -9.64 -9.70
CA ALA A 52 15.25 -8.23 -9.87
C ALA A 52 13.74 -7.95 -9.98
N ALA A 53 13.01 -8.75 -10.75
CA ALA A 53 11.55 -8.61 -10.89
C ALA A 53 10.82 -8.89 -9.56
N MET A 54 11.27 -9.89 -8.80
CA MET A 54 10.73 -10.20 -7.47
C MET A 54 10.97 -9.05 -6.47
N GLN A 55 12.15 -8.42 -6.55
CA GLN A 55 12.48 -7.27 -5.71
C GLN A 55 11.63 -6.05 -6.05
N GLU A 56 11.39 -5.77 -7.34
CA GLU A 56 10.48 -4.70 -7.79
C GLU A 56 9.04 -4.94 -7.34
N LEU A 57 8.56 -6.19 -7.37
CA LEU A 57 7.24 -6.54 -6.84
C LEU A 57 7.15 -6.29 -5.33
N LYS A 58 8.20 -6.62 -4.59
CA LYS A 58 8.27 -6.39 -3.15
C LYS A 58 8.25 -4.89 -2.83
N ASP A 59 9.06 -4.08 -3.52
CA ASP A 59 9.08 -2.62 -3.36
C ASP A 59 7.71 -1.99 -3.66
N ALA A 60 7.08 -2.38 -4.78
CA ALA A 60 5.75 -1.90 -5.13
C ALA A 60 4.70 -2.25 -4.08
N ARG A 61 4.80 -3.45 -3.49
CA ARG A 61 3.92 -3.90 -2.42
C ARG A 61 4.13 -3.10 -1.13
N GLU A 62 5.38 -2.88 -0.72
CA GLU A 62 5.73 -2.07 0.45
C GLU A 62 5.25 -0.61 0.28
N ALA A 63 5.37 -0.05 -0.91
CA ALA A 63 4.85 1.29 -1.22
C ALA A 63 3.32 1.36 -1.11
N PHE A 64 2.61 0.31 -1.51
CA PHE A 64 1.16 0.20 -1.37
C PHE A 64 0.73 0.03 0.10
N ASP A 65 1.38 -0.87 0.84
CA ASP A 65 1.09 -1.09 2.26
C ASP A 65 1.32 0.21 3.08
N ALA A 66 2.37 0.97 2.79
CA ALA A 66 2.62 2.27 3.41
C ALA A 66 1.54 3.33 3.10
N LEU A 67 0.84 3.23 1.96
CA LEU A 67 -0.30 4.10 1.64
C LEU A 67 -1.55 3.69 2.44
N LEU A 68 -1.77 2.38 2.62
CA LEU A 68 -2.86 1.86 3.44
C LEU A 68 -2.71 2.25 4.91
N GLU A 69 -1.51 2.10 5.49
CA GLU A 69 -1.22 2.49 6.87
C GLU A 69 -1.45 3.99 7.12
N LYS A 70 -1.02 4.84 6.17
CA LYS A 70 -1.29 6.29 6.22
C LYS A 70 -2.78 6.60 6.14
N THR A 71 -3.55 5.81 5.39
CA THR A 71 -5.00 6.00 5.30
C THR A 71 -5.69 5.60 6.60
N ASP A 72 -5.26 4.52 7.24
CA ASP A 72 -5.78 4.07 8.54
C ASP A 72 -5.50 5.07 9.66
N LEU A 73 -4.27 5.59 9.75
CA LEU A 73 -3.84 6.60 10.73
C LEU A 73 -4.58 7.94 10.58
N THR A 74 -4.88 8.36 9.34
CA THR A 74 -5.66 9.59 9.11
C THR A 74 -7.13 9.44 9.50
N SER A 75 -7.68 8.23 9.42
CA SER A 75 -9.05 7.93 9.82
C SER A 75 -9.19 7.94 11.34
N THR A 76 -8.25 7.32 12.05
CA THR A 76 -8.22 7.27 13.52
C THR A 76 -7.98 8.64 14.15
N GLN A 77 -7.09 9.47 13.60
CA GLN A 77 -6.86 10.83 14.11
C GLN A 77 -8.10 11.74 13.93
N THR A 78 -8.81 11.61 12.80
CA THR A 78 -10.04 12.37 12.56
C THR A 78 -11.18 11.93 13.50
N ALA A 79 -11.31 10.64 13.79
CA ALA A 79 -12.31 10.11 14.70
C ALA A 79 -12.07 10.57 16.15
N ILE A 80 -10.82 10.53 16.61
CA ILE A 80 -10.43 10.96 17.96
C ILE A 80 -10.69 12.47 18.15
N SER A 81 -10.33 13.31 17.18
CA SER A 81 -10.59 14.76 17.27
C SER A 81 -12.09 15.12 17.29
N ARG A 82 -12.95 14.37 16.58
CA ARG A 82 -14.41 14.60 16.62
C ARG A 82 -15.01 14.27 17.99
N VAL A 83 -14.54 13.21 18.65
CA VAL A 83 -15.01 12.81 19.99
C VAL A 83 -14.53 13.80 21.05
N SER A 84 -13.30 14.31 20.94
CA SER A 84 -12.77 15.33 21.86
C SER A 84 -13.47 16.69 21.72
N PHE A 85 -13.96 17.03 20.53
CA PHE A 85 -14.68 18.29 20.28
C PHE A 85 -16.08 18.29 20.90
N VAL A 86 -16.83 17.19 20.79
CA VAL A 86 -18.18 17.07 21.35
C VAL A 86 -18.19 17.13 22.89
N ARG A 87 -17.17 16.59 23.56
CA ARG A 87 -17.10 16.58 25.03
C ARG A 87 -16.78 17.95 25.66
N ARG A 88 -16.34 18.96 24.87
CA ARG A 88 -16.00 20.30 25.39
C ARG A 88 -17.15 21.32 25.32
N GLN A 89 -18.17 21.12 24.48
CA GLN A 89 -19.32 22.02 24.39
C GLN A 89 -20.37 21.81 25.51
N SER A 90 -20.37 20.67 26.21
CA SER A 90 -21.35 20.38 27.27
C SER A 90 -21.03 20.97 28.65
N LEU A 91 -19.95 21.75 28.80
CA LEU A 91 -19.52 22.29 30.11
C LEU A 91 -19.74 23.81 30.29
N ASP A 92 -20.26 24.52 29.28
CA ASP A 92 -20.42 25.99 29.34
C ASP A 92 -21.85 26.47 29.67
N ILE A 93 -22.84 25.58 29.76
CA ILE A 93 -24.26 25.96 29.96
C ILE A 93 -24.67 26.12 31.44
N SER A 94 -23.76 25.96 32.41
CA SER A 94 -24.10 26.09 33.83
C SER A 94 -23.29 27.14 34.59
N ILE A 95 -23.10 28.33 34.02
CA ILE A 95 -22.73 29.53 34.79
C ILE A 95 -23.78 30.62 34.53
N PHE A 96 -24.93 30.50 35.20
CA PHE A 96 -25.82 31.64 35.43
C PHE A 96 -25.94 31.83 36.94
N PRO A 97 -25.23 32.81 37.53
CA PRO A 97 -25.49 33.20 38.91
C PRO A 97 -26.80 34.01 38.95
N HIS A 98 -27.82 33.46 39.59
CA HIS A 98 -28.98 34.26 40.00
C HIS A 98 -28.54 35.10 41.21
N SER A 99 -28.34 36.39 40.98
CA SER A 99 -28.13 37.39 42.03
C SER A 99 -29.44 37.65 42.82
N PRO A 100 -29.31 38.14 44.07
CA PRO A 100 -30.33 38.03 45.13
C PRO A 100 -31.56 38.91 44.96
#